data_AF-A0A972X899-F1
#
_entry.id   AF-A0A972X899-F1
#
_cell.length_a   1.000
_cell.length_b   1.000
_cell.length_c   1.000
_cell.angle_alpha   90.00
_cell.angle_beta   90.00
_cell.angle_gamma   90.00
#
_symmetry.space_group_name_H-M   'P 1'
#
loop_
_entity.id
_entity.type
_entity.pdbx_description
1 polymer ?
#
loop_
_entity_poly.entity_id
_entity_poly.type
_entity_poly.pdbx_seq_one_letter_code
_entity_poly.pdbx_strand_id
1 'polypeptide(L)'
;MTPDSTLVAAITRAGQQHLLAFWDRLAEPDQRAFVAQLTAVNWNLLAEMRRLMAARSDGLQLAASLSNRAGHEQPASDLSSAVTPPCLRM
;
A
#
# COMPACT_ATOMS: atom_id res chain seq x y z
N MET A 1 0.99 -24.22 23.73
CA MET A 1 0.06 -23.14 24.16
C MET A 1 -0.77 -22.73 22.95
N THR A 2 -2.08 -22.52 23.07
CA THR A 2 -2.92 -22.02 21.97
C THR A 2 -2.93 -20.49 21.96
N PRO A 3 -2.77 -19.82 20.80
CA PRO A 3 -2.82 -18.36 20.73
C PRO A 3 -4.24 -17.87 21.03
N ASP A 4 -4.35 -16.69 21.64
CA ASP A 4 -5.65 -16.09 21.92
C ASP A 4 -6.45 -15.87 20.63
N SER A 5 -7.67 -16.37 20.62
CA SER A 5 -8.65 -16.21 19.54
C SER A 5 -8.83 -14.75 19.09
N THR A 6 -8.74 -13.78 20.01
CA THR A 6 -8.89 -12.36 19.67
C THR A 6 -7.72 -11.84 18.84
N LEU A 7 -6.49 -12.23 19.20
CA LEU A 7 -5.26 -11.92 18.49
C LEU A 7 -5.26 -12.57 17.10
N VAL A 8 -5.66 -13.84 17.01
CA VAL A 8 -5.80 -14.53 15.73
C VAL A 8 -6.78 -13.79 14.82
N ALA A 9 -7.94 -13.37 15.32
CA ALA A 9 -8.90 -12.61 14.54
C ALA A 9 -8.34 -11.26 14.06
N ALA A 10 -7.57 -10.55 14.90
CA ALA A 10 -6.93 -9.29 14.53
C ALA A 10 -5.88 -9.46 13.43
N ILE A 11 -5.03 -10.49 13.54
CA ILE A 11 -4.02 -10.86 12.53
C ILE A 11 -4.68 -11.23 11.20
N THR A 12 -5.76 -12.02 11.24
CA THR A 12 -6.50 -12.43 10.04
C THR A 12 -7.17 -11.23 9.37
N ARG A 13 -7.81 -10.32 10.12
CA ARG A 13 -8.36 -9.07 9.56
C ARG A 13 -7.30 -8.19 8.92
N ALA A 14 -6.10 -8.14 9.51
CA ALA A 14 -4.96 -7.44 8.94
C ALA A 14 -4.34 -8.19 7.73
N GLY A 15 -4.87 -9.37 7.38
CA GLY A 15 -4.43 -10.21 6.26
C GLY A 15 -3.04 -10.82 6.46
N GLN A 16 -2.64 -11.07 7.72
CA GLN A 16 -1.31 -11.56 8.12
C GLN A 16 -1.35 -12.99 8.68
N GLN A 17 -2.34 -13.79 8.29
CA GLN A 17 -2.55 -15.17 8.78
C GLN A 17 -1.35 -16.11 8.60
N HIS A 18 -0.45 -15.81 7.65
CA HIS A 18 0.75 -16.61 7.41
C HIS A 18 1.74 -16.58 8.59
N LEU A 19 1.68 -15.56 9.46
CA LEU A 19 2.50 -15.49 10.68
C LEU A 19 2.24 -16.66 11.63
N LEU A 20 1.06 -17.27 11.56
CA LEU A 20 0.67 -18.40 12.39
C LEU A 20 0.93 -19.76 11.70
N ALA A 21 1.40 -19.78 10.45
CA ALA A 21 1.54 -21.00 9.66
C ALA A 21 2.52 -22.03 10.25
N PHE A 22 3.46 -21.58 11.08
CA PHE A 22 4.47 -22.43 11.72
C PHE A 22 4.33 -22.49 13.24
N TRP A 23 3.19 -22.06 13.77
CA TRP A 23 2.95 -21.99 15.22
C TRP A 23 3.23 -23.32 15.94
N ASP A 24 2.77 -24.44 15.36
CA ASP A 24 2.93 -25.77 15.93
C ASP A 24 4.38 -26.28 15.93
N ARG A 25 5.29 -25.60 15.23
CA ARG A 25 6.72 -25.93 15.19
C ARG A 25 7.54 -25.16 16.23
N LEU A 26 6.95 -24.14 16.85
CA LEU A 26 7.63 -23.33 17.88
C LEU A 26 7.63 -24.05 19.22
N ALA A 27 8.77 -24.02 19.91
CA ALA A 27 8.83 -24.47 21.30
C ALA A 27 8.01 -23.52 22.18
N GLU A 28 7.52 -24.02 23.31
CA GLU A 28 6.71 -23.22 24.24
C GLU A 28 7.33 -21.87 24.67
N PRO A 29 8.65 -21.75 24.98
CA PRO A 29 9.24 -20.44 25.26
C PRO A 29 9.16 -19.48 24.06
N ASP A 30 9.36 -19.99 22.85
CA ASP A 30 9.29 -19.20 21.61
C ASP A 30 7.85 -18.79 21.30
N GLN A 31 6.87 -19.67 21.56
CA GLN A 31 5.44 -19.34 21.46
C GLN A 31 5.08 -18.15 22.35
N ARG A 32 5.55 -18.13 23.61
CA ARG A 32 5.30 -17.01 24.53
C ARG A 32 5.96 -15.72 24.07
N ALA A 33 7.23 -15.78 23.65
CA ALA A 33 7.94 -14.63 23.13
C ALA A 33 7.27 -14.07 21.86
N PHE A 34 6.84 -14.95 20.96
CA PHE A 34 6.17 -14.57 19.73
C PHE A 34 4.81 -13.92 19.99
N VAL A 35 4.00 -14.46 20.92
CA VAL A 35 2.74 -13.83 21.33
C VAL A 35 2.97 -12.44 21.93
N ALA A 36 4.00 -12.27 22.78
CA ALA A 36 4.31 -10.96 23.34
C ALA A 36 4.63 -9.93 22.24
N GLN A 37 5.41 -10.33 21.22
CA GLN A 37 5.70 -9.49 20.07
C GLN A 37 4.45 -9.15 19.26
N LEU A 38 3.61 -10.15 18.95
CA LEU A 38 2.37 -9.94 18.20
C LEU A 38 1.36 -9.05 18.95
N THR A 39 1.36 -9.10 20.28
CA THR A 39 0.47 -8.27 21.12
C THR A 39 0.91 -6.80 21.13
N ALA A 40 2.19 -6.51 20.92
CA ALA A 40 2.70 -5.15 20.81
C ALA A 40 2.34 -4.46 19.48
N VAL A 41 1.84 -5.20 18.49
CA VAL A 41 1.49 -4.67 17.17
C VAL A 41 0.07 -4.09 17.18
N ASN A 42 -0.08 -2.88 16.62
CA ASN A 42 -1.39 -2.31 16.33
C ASN A 42 -1.96 -2.85 15.01
N TRP A 43 -2.67 -3.98 15.08
CA TRP A 43 -3.25 -4.65 13.92
C TRP A 43 -4.31 -3.84 13.18
N ASN A 44 -5.06 -2.99 13.90
CA ASN A 44 -6.07 -2.13 13.30
C ASN A 44 -5.43 -1.05 12.41
N LEU A 45 -4.36 -0.43 12.90
CA LEU A 45 -3.59 0.52 12.11
C LEU A 45 -2.96 -0.14 10.87
N LEU A 46 -2.40 -1.34 11.03
CA LEU A 46 -1.80 -2.07 9.91
C LEU A 46 -2.84 -2.44 8.83
N ALA A 47 -4.04 -2.86 9.25
CA ALA A 47 -5.15 -3.12 8.32
C ALA A 47 -5.57 -1.85 7.56
N GLU A 48 -5.66 -0.71 8.27
CA GLU A 48 -6.04 0.55 7.65
C GLU A 48 -4.99 1.06 6.66
N MET A 49 -3.69 0.97 7.00
CA MET A 49 -2.61 1.32 6.09
C MET A 49 -2.63 0.48 4.82
N ARG A 50 -2.88 -0.84 4.94
CA ARG A 50 -3.06 -1.71 3.77
C ARG A 50 -4.23 -1.27 2.90
N ARG A 51 -5.37 -0.94 3.50
CA ARG A 51 -6.56 -0.48 2.79
C ARG A 51 -6.28 0.82 2.01
N LEU A 52 -5.62 1.78 2.65
CA LEU A 52 -5.24 3.06 2.03
C LEU A 52 -4.24 2.86 0.88
N MET A 53 -3.26 1.97 1.05
CA MET A 53 -2.31 1.63 -0.02
C MET A 53 -2.98 0.95 -1.21
N ALA A 54 -3.90 0.00 -0.97
CA ALA A 54 -4.67 -0.64 -2.03
C ALA A 54 -5.51 0.39 -2.80
N ALA A 55 -6.28 1.22 -2.09
CA ALA A 55 -7.08 2.29 -2.70
C ALA A 55 -6.22 3.26 -3.54
N ARG A 56 -5.00 3.59 -3.07
CA ARG A 56 -4.05 4.41 -3.83
C ARG A 56 -3.57 3.70 -5.10
N SER A 57 -3.23 2.42 -5.01
CA SER A 57 -2.80 1.63 -6.17
C SER A 57 -3.90 1.53 -7.23
N ASP A 58 -5.13 1.27 -6.80
CA ASP A 58 -6.29 1.16 -7.68
C ASP A 58 -6.59 2.49 -8.37
N GLY A 59 -6.52 3.61 -7.64
CA GLY A 59 -6.67 4.96 -8.19
C GLY A 59 -5.60 5.28 -9.24
N LEU A 60 -4.35 4.88 -9.02
CA LEU A 60 -3.26 5.05 -9.99
C LEU A 60 -3.46 4.19 -11.25
N GLN A 61 -3.92 2.94 -11.10
CA GLN A 61 -4.24 2.09 -12.24
C GLN A 61 -5.43 2.63 -13.04
N LEU A 62 -6.44 3.17 -12.36
CA LEU A 62 -7.59 3.79 -13.02
C LEU A 62 -7.17 5.04 -13.79
N ALA A 63 -6.34 5.91 -13.19
CA ALA A 63 -5.80 7.08 -13.86
C ALA A 63 -4.93 6.71 -15.08
N ALA A 64 -4.06 5.70 -14.94
CA ALA A 64 -3.24 5.21 -16.06
C ALA A 64 -4.08 4.64 -17.21
N SER A 65 -5.15 3.89 -16.90
CA SER A 65 -6.05 3.32 -17.92
C SER A 65 -6.91 4.38 -18.61
N LEU A 66 -7.28 5.46 -17.92
CA LEU A 66 -7.94 6.62 -18.52
C LEU A 66 -6.98 7.42 -19.42
N SER A 67 -5.74 7.67 -18.98
CA SER A 67 -4.73 8.33 -19.81
C SER A 67 -4.39 7.54 -21.08
N ASN A 68 -4.37 6.21 -21.00
CA ASN A 68 -4.15 5.35 -22.18
C ASN A 68 -5.36 5.32 -23.14
N ARG A 69 -6.59 5.57 -22.65
CA ARG A 69 -7.79 5.71 -23.49
C ARG A 69 -7.96 7.11 -24.08
N ALA A 70 -7.40 8.14 -23.45
CA ALA A 70 -7.38 9.51 -23.95
C ALA A 70 -6.27 9.74 -25.00
N GLY A 71 -5.98 8.73 -25.82
CA GLY A 71 -5.13 8.90 -27.00
C GLY A 71 -5.90 9.64 -28.09
N HIS A 72 -5.78 10.98 -28.13
CA HIS A 72 -5.55 11.82 -29.32
C HIS A 72 -5.70 13.31 -28.97
N GLU A 73 -4.82 13.86 -28.14
CA GLU A 73 -4.46 15.28 -28.22
C GLU A 73 -3.19 15.50 -27.40
N GLN A 74 -2.04 15.45 -28.09
CA GLN A 74 -0.75 15.85 -27.52
C GLN A 74 -0.70 17.39 -27.46
N PRO A 75 -0.65 18.04 -26.29
CA PRO A 75 -0.28 19.46 -26.20
C PRO A 75 1.24 19.67 -26.33
N ALA A 76 1.97 18.72 -26.91
CA ALA A 76 3.44 18.79 -27.06
C ALA A 76 3.89 19.48 -28.35
N SER A 77 2.98 19.70 -29.32
CA SER A 77 3.35 20.30 -30.61
C SER A 77 3.29 21.83 -30.63
N ASP A 78 2.75 22.47 -29.59
CA ASP A 78 2.48 23.93 -29.60
C ASP A 78 3.57 24.77 -28.90
N LEU A 79 4.59 24.13 -28.32
CA LEU A 79 5.73 24.83 -27.72
C LEU A 79 6.91 24.99 -28.69
N SER A 80 6.94 24.25 -29.81
CA SER A 80 7.98 24.38 -30.83
C SER A 80 7.74 25.53 -31.81
N SER A 81 6.52 26.08 -31.84
CA SER A 81 6.11 27.23 -32.67
C SER A 81 6.25 28.57 -31.93
N ALA A 82 6.60 28.55 -30.64
CA ALA A 82 6.75 29.75 -29.82
C ALA A 82 7.96 30.58 -30.28
N VAL A 83 7.71 31.55 -31.16
CA VAL A 83 8.69 32.57 -31.57
C VAL A 83 8.75 33.64 -30.48
N THR A 84 9.86 33.72 -29.76
CA THR A 84 10.10 34.78 -28.76
C THR A 84 10.25 36.13 -29.48
N PRO A 85 9.43 37.15 -29.18
CA PRO A 85 9.61 38.49 -29.74
C PRO A 85 10.95 39.09 -29.31
N PRO A 86 11.63 39.89 -30.14
CA PRO A 86 12.88 40.54 -29.75
C PRO A 86 12.62 41.48 -28.57
N CYS A 87 13.30 41.25 -27.45
CA CYS A 87 13.25 42.13 -26.30
C CYS A 87 13.69 43.55 -26.74
N LEU A 88 12.79 44.53 -26.64
CA LEU A 88 13.09 45.93 -26.87
C LEU A 88 14.22 46.38 -25.94
N ARG A 89 15.34 46.75 -26.55
CA ARG A 89 16.51 47.32 -25.87
C ARG A 89 16.22 48.81 -25.67
N MET A 90 15.95 49.22 -24.43
CA MET A 90 16.00 50.63 -24.03
C MET A 90 17.44 51.13 -24.05
#